data_AF-A0A7L0ULX2-F1
#
_entry.id   AF-A0A7L0ULX2-F1
#
_cell.length_a   1.000
_cell.length_b   1.000
_cell.length_c   1.000
_cell.angle_alpha   90.00
_cell.angle_beta   90.00
_cell.angle_gamma   90.00
#
_symmetry.space_group_name_H-M   'P 1'
#
loop_
_entity.id
_entity.type
_entity.pdbx_description
1 polymer ?
#
loop_
_entity_poly.entity_id
_entity_poly.type
_entity_poly.pdbx_seq_one_letter_code
_entity_poly.pdbx_strand_id
1 'polypeptide(L)'
;STAERVLPGAEFHRYVKGQHSVVRSPLPYTVPEELAEHIDFVGGLHRFPAERKVVSRAWSRKDAEPGQQYGGRAAFHLGVTPSIIRKRYNMTAEDIGLLPNNSQACAQFLEQYFHQADLAEFMQLFGSSFGHRSQVDQVIGHQGKGRAGLEASLDVEYIMSTGANISTWVFSNAGRHESQEPFLAWLLLLSNMSSLPWVHSVSYGDDEDSLSLAYMERVNVEFMKAAARGLTILFASGTRCGCPGVAVSEVVCPPAVPTCPLSPYVTTVGGTSFKNP
;
A
#
# COMPACT_ATOMS: atom_id res chain seq x y z
N SER A 1 13.22 -5.29 -31.25
CA SER A 1 14.24 -5.25 -30.18
C SER A 1 14.71 -6.67 -29.83
N THR A 2 15.72 -6.88 -28.98
CA THR A 2 16.09 -8.25 -28.52
C THR A 2 14.97 -8.89 -27.71
N ALA A 3 14.24 -8.13 -26.89
CA ALA A 3 13.12 -8.64 -26.10
C ALA A 3 11.98 -9.17 -26.98
N GLU A 4 11.64 -8.47 -28.07
CA GLU A 4 10.59 -8.89 -29.02
C GLU A 4 10.97 -10.15 -29.82
N ARG A 5 12.28 -10.43 -29.97
CA ARG A 5 12.75 -11.69 -30.56
C ARG A 5 12.63 -12.87 -29.61
N VAL A 6 12.86 -12.63 -28.31
CA VAL A 6 12.73 -13.65 -27.26
C VAL A 6 11.27 -13.93 -26.92
N LEU A 7 10.40 -12.94 -27.11
CA LEU A 7 8.97 -13.00 -26.80
C LEU A 7 8.15 -12.70 -28.06
N PRO A 8 8.00 -13.67 -28.98
CA PRO A 8 7.24 -13.46 -30.20
C PRO A 8 5.82 -12.96 -29.89
N GLY A 9 5.35 -11.99 -30.66
CA GLY A 9 4.05 -11.32 -30.45
C GLY A 9 4.10 -10.07 -29.57
N ALA A 10 5.11 -9.92 -28.70
CA ALA A 10 5.29 -8.70 -27.94
C ALA A 10 5.71 -7.53 -28.84
N GLU A 11 5.11 -6.36 -28.62
CA GLU A 11 5.45 -5.12 -29.31
C GLU A 11 5.54 -3.99 -28.29
N PHE A 12 6.74 -3.48 -28.02
CA PHE A 12 6.91 -2.54 -26.91
C PHE A 12 6.64 -1.09 -27.33
N HIS A 13 5.63 -0.50 -26.69
CA HIS A 13 5.26 0.90 -26.83
C HIS A 13 5.57 1.68 -25.56
N ARG A 14 5.97 2.95 -25.73
CA ARG A 14 6.16 3.89 -24.62
C ARG A 14 4.87 4.64 -24.35
N TYR A 15 4.34 4.48 -23.15
CA TYR A 15 3.16 5.20 -22.67
C TYR A 15 3.62 6.32 -21.74
N VAL A 16 3.06 7.52 -21.91
CA VAL A 16 3.40 8.71 -21.11
C VAL A 16 2.12 9.34 -20.58
N LYS A 17 2.09 9.65 -19.28
CA LYS A 17 0.98 10.35 -18.62
C LYS A 17 1.53 11.34 -17.60
N GLY A 18 1.44 12.64 -17.87
CA GLY A 18 2.07 13.65 -17.02
C GLY A 18 3.59 13.51 -17.00
N GLN A 19 4.19 13.39 -15.81
CA GLN A 19 5.64 13.13 -15.64
C GLN A 19 5.99 11.63 -15.70
N HIS A 20 5.00 10.77 -15.93
CA HIS A 20 5.14 9.33 -15.82
C HIS A 20 5.37 8.68 -17.19
N SER A 21 6.37 7.81 -17.33
CA SER A 21 6.57 6.97 -18.51
C SER A 21 6.69 5.49 -18.14
N VAL A 22 6.14 4.60 -18.97
CA VAL A 22 6.34 3.15 -18.90
C VAL A 22 6.47 2.57 -20.30
N VAL A 23 7.14 1.42 -20.42
CA VAL A 23 7.24 0.66 -21.66
C VAL A 23 6.46 -0.64 -21.49
N ARG A 24 5.44 -0.86 -22.32
CA ARG A 24 4.51 -2.01 -22.23
C ARG A 24 4.16 -2.53 -23.62
N SER A 25 3.76 -3.79 -23.69
CA SER A 25 3.18 -4.40 -24.89
C SER A 25 1.66 -4.43 -24.79
N PRO A 26 0.93 -3.82 -25.74
CA PRO A 26 -0.52 -3.98 -25.85
C PRO A 26 -0.90 -5.34 -26.44
N LEU A 27 0.04 -6.01 -27.11
CA LEU A 27 -0.15 -7.32 -27.72
C LEU A 27 0.33 -8.45 -26.79
N PRO A 28 -0.34 -9.62 -26.82
CA PRO A 28 0.11 -10.79 -26.07
C PRO A 28 1.43 -11.31 -26.62
N TYR A 29 2.20 -12.00 -25.77
CA TYR A 29 3.44 -12.66 -26.14
C TYR A 29 3.28 -14.19 -26.07
N THR A 30 4.18 -14.90 -26.74
CA THR A 30 4.33 -16.35 -26.61
C THR A 30 5.73 -16.70 -26.13
N VAL A 31 5.86 -17.91 -25.57
CA VAL A 31 7.15 -18.53 -25.23
C VAL A 31 7.29 -19.85 -26.00
N PRO A 32 8.51 -20.26 -26.38
CA PRO A 32 8.76 -21.59 -26.92
C PRO A 32 8.23 -22.69 -26.01
N GLU A 33 7.70 -23.77 -26.60
CA GLU A 33 7.13 -24.91 -25.87
C GLU A 33 8.13 -25.53 -24.89
N GLU A 34 9.41 -25.59 -25.28
CA GLU A 34 10.51 -26.06 -24.42
C GLU A 34 10.70 -25.24 -23.14
N LEU A 35 10.23 -23.99 -23.11
CA LEU A 35 10.33 -23.10 -21.94
C LEU A 35 9.02 -23.01 -21.15
N ALA A 36 7.92 -23.60 -21.66
CA ALA A 36 6.61 -23.49 -21.04
C ALA A 36 6.57 -24.10 -19.63
N GLU A 37 7.34 -25.17 -19.39
CA GLU A 37 7.45 -25.80 -18.06
C GLU A 37 8.42 -25.08 -17.11
N HIS A 38 9.12 -24.04 -17.59
CA HIS A 38 10.19 -23.36 -16.85
C HIS A 38 9.88 -21.89 -16.55
N ILE A 39 8.82 -21.34 -17.15
CA ILE A 39 8.46 -19.92 -17.06
C ILE A 39 6.97 -19.80 -16.74
N ASP A 40 6.65 -19.27 -15.56
CA ASP A 40 5.26 -18.98 -15.20
C ASP A 40 4.70 -17.80 -16.03
N PHE A 41 5.43 -16.69 -16.08
CA PHE A 41 5.11 -15.50 -16.86
C PHE A 41 6.33 -14.57 -16.99
N VAL A 42 6.23 -13.58 -17.87
CA VAL A 42 7.24 -12.50 -17.99
C VAL A 42 6.66 -11.20 -17.42
N GLY A 43 7.25 -10.75 -16.31
CA GLY A 43 6.86 -9.49 -15.66
C GLY A 43 7.19 -8.27 -16.52
N GLY A 44 6.44 -7.19 -16.36
CA GLY A 44 6.75 -5.91 -17.02
C GLY A 44 6.19 -5.71 -18.42
N LEU A 45 5.46 -6.69 -18.96
CA LEU A 45 4.91 -6.60 -20.31
C LEU A 45 3.59 -5.83 -20.38
N HIS A 46 2.60 -6.18 -19.56
CA HIS A 46 1.23 -5.66 -19.73
C HIS A 46 0.78 -4.72 -18.61
N ARG A 47 1.12 -5.04 -17.35
CA ARG A 47 0.54 -4.37 -16.18
C ARG A 47 1.09 -2.96 -15.96
N PHE A 48 0.20 -1.98 -15.89
CA PHE A 48 0.54 -0.61 -15.53
C PHE A 48 0.59 -0.46 -14.00
N PRO A 49 1.52 0.34 -13.46
CA PRO A 49 1.52 0.65 -12.04
C PRO A 49 0.22 1.37 -11.65
N ALA A 50 -0.34 1.02 -10.49
CA ALA A 50 -1.57 1.61 -9.98
C ALA A 50 -1.42 3.13 -9.76
N GLU A 51 -2.38 3.91 -10.26
CA GLU A 51 -2.56 5.31 -9.90
C GLU A 51 -3.75 5.43 -8.94
N ARG A 52 -3.50 5.37 -7.62
CA ARG A 52 -4.53 5.73 -6.65
C ARG A 52 -4.67 7.25 -6.59
N LYS A 53 -5.84 7.77 -7.00
CA LYS A 53 -6.31 9.09 -6.56
C LYS A 53 -6.74 8.95 -5.10
N VAL A 54 -5.96 9.51 -4.19
CA VAL A 54 -6.39 9.70 -2.80
C VAL A 54 -7.69 10.51 -2.83
N VAL A 55 -8.83 9.88 -2.53
CA VAL A 55 -10.10 10.58 -2.39
C VAL A 55 -10.09 11.25 -1.02
N SER A 56 -9.43 12.39 -0.89
CA SER A 56 -9.53 13.20 0.33
C SER A 56 -10.93 13.83 0.38
N ARG A 57 -11.90 13.14 0.98
CA ARG A 57 -13.21 13.74 1.29
C ARG A 57 -13.12 14.86 2.33
N ALA A 58 -11.97 15.00 3.02
CA ALA A 58 -11.73 16.03 4.02
C ALA A 58 -11.84 17.47 3.45
N TRP A 59 -11.62 17.65 2.15
CA TRP A 59 -11.67 18.98 1.50
C TRP A 59 -12.99 19.28 0.77
N SER A 60 -13.89 18.29 0.62
CA SER A 60 -15.19 18.48 -0.05
C SER A 60 -16.28 19.07 0.86
N ARG A 61 -16.01 19.33 2.14
CA ARG A 61 -16.93 20.03 3.05
C ARG A 61 -16.69 21.55 3.10
N LYS A 62 -16.39 22.18 1.96
CA LYS A 62 -16.35 23.66 1.91
C LYS A 62 -17.72 24.31 1.74
N ASP A 63 -18.76 23.54 1.41
CA ASP A 63 -20.11 24.07 1.18
C ASP A 63 -21.08 23.65 2.30
N ALA A 64 -20.72 23.94 3.57
CA ALA A 64 -21.68 23.93 4.66
C ALA A 64 -22.29 25.35 4.77
N GLU A 65 -23.57 25.45 4.40
CA GLU A 65 -24.41 26.65 4.53
C GLU A 65 -24.22 27.37 5.88
N PRO A 66 -24.06 28.71 5.89
CA PRO A 66 -23.82 29.47 7.12
C PRO A 66 -25.14 29.69 7.86
N GLY A 67 -25.51 28.79 8.76
CA GLY A 67 -26.72 29.02 9.56
C GLY A 67 -27.15 27.88 10.46
N GLN A 68 -26.36 27.54 11.48
CA GLN A 68 -26.90 26.88 12.68
C GLN A 68 -25.96 27.08 13.87
N GLN A 69 -26.27 28.10 14.66
CA GLN A 69 -25.72 28.27 16.00
C GLN A 69 -26.27 27.17 16.90
N TYR A 70 -25.43 26.20 17.28
CA TYR A 70 -25.69 25.34 18.44
C TYR A 70 -24.70 25.70 19.54
N GLY A 71 -25.24 26.23 20.64
CA GLY A 71 -24.53 26.52 21.89
C GLY A 71 -24.15 25.25 22.64
N GLY A 72 -23.04 24.64 22.23
CA GLY A 72 -22.31 23.60 22.96
C GLY A 72 -20.87 23.65 22.46
N ARG A 73 -19.87 23.49 23.34
CA ARG A 73 -18.45 23.52 22.97
C ARG A 73 -18.25 22.73 21.67
N ALA A 74 -17.94 23.42 20.58
CA ALA A 74 -17.62 22.79 19.31
C ALA A 74 -16.41 21.89 19.57
N ALA A 75 -16.64 20.59 19.71
CA ALA A 75 -15.57 19.62 19.78
C ALA A 75 -14.90 19.64 18.41
N PHE A 76 -13.81 20.40 18.31
CA PHE A 76 -12.91 20.35 17.16
C PHE A 76 -12.33 18.92 17.10
N HIS A 77 -12.98 18.06 16.34
CA HIS A 77 -12.47 16.70 16.11
C HIS A 77 -11.50 16.75 14.93
N LEU A 78 -10.19 16.75 15.21
CA LEU A 78 -9.11 16.84 14.22
C LEU A 78 -8.99 15.61 13.28
N GLY A 79 -9.93 14.67 13.38
CA GLY A 79 -9.87 13.37 12.71
C GLY A 79 -9.44 12.27 13.68
N VAL A 80 -9.16 11.08 13.15
CA VAL A 80 -8.64 9.97 13.95
C VAL A 80 -7.14 10.23 14.15
N THR A 81 -6.68 10.31 15.39
CA THR A 81 -5.25 10.49 15.75
C THR A 81 -4.70 9.23 16.41
N PRO A 82 -3.36 9.09 16.54
CA PRO A 82 -2.72 8.03 17.32
C PRO A 82 -3.35 7.79 18.69
N SER A 83 -3.63 8.86 19.45
CA SER A 83 -4.25 8.76 20.77
C SER A 83 -5.67 8.19 20.74
N ILE A 84 -6.46 8.54 19.71
CA ILE A 84 -7.81 7.99 19.50
C ILE A 84 -7.73 6.50 19.19
N ILE A 85 -6.82 6.08 18.29
CA ILE A 85 -6.64 4.67 17.94
C ILE A 85 -6.21 3.87 19.16
N ARG A 86 -5.17 4.31 19.86
CA ARG A 86 -4.67 3.63 21.06
C ARG A 86 -5.76 3.51 22.12
N LYS A 87 -6.52 4.57 22.38
CA LYS A 87 -7.64 4.54 23.31
C LYS A 87 -8.74 3.57 22.86
N ARG A 88 -9.10 3.57 21.57
CA ARG A 88 -10.18 2.71 21.04
C ARG A 88 -9.82 1.22 21.11
N TYR A 89 -8.56 0.89 20.85
CA TYR A 89 -8.07 -0.49 20.88
C TYR A 89 -7.41 -0.86 22.23
N ASN A 90 -7.72 -0.11 23.29
CA ASN A 90 -7.29 -0.38 24.67
C ASN A 90 -5.76 -0.49 24.86
N MET A 91 -4.99 0.30 24.11
CA MET A 91 -3.54 0.39 24.22
C MET A 91 -3.15 1.46 25.25
N THR A 92 -2.42 1.05 26.26
CA THR A 92 -1.86 1.91 27.31
C THR A 92 -0.58 2.61 26.85
N ALA A 93 -0.01 3.49 27.68
CA ALA A 93 1.28 4.11 27.40
C ALA A 93 2.46 3.11 27.47
N GLU A 94 2.27 1.98 28.16
CA GLU A 94 3.28 0.93 28.37
C GLU A 94 3.28 -0.10 27.24
N ASP A 95 2.23 -0.15 26.41
CA ASP A 95 2.12 -1.03 25.25
C ASP A 95 2.98 -0.51 24.09
N ILE A 96 4.30 -0.62 24.27
CA ILE A 96 5.34 -0.22 23.33
C ILE A 96 6.35 -1.37 23.17
N GLY A 97 7.06 -1.40 22.04
CA GLY A 97 8.11 -2.37 21.77
C GLY A 97 9.28 -2.25 22.74
N LEU A 98 9.65 -3.37 23.36
CA LEU A 98 10.80 -3.48 24.26
C LEU A 98 11.90 -4.42 23.74
N LEU A 99 11.55 -5.31 22.81
CA LEU A 99 12.46 -6.32 22.29
C LEU A 99 13.29 -5.76 21.12
N PRO A 100 14.63 -5.78 21.21
CA PRO A 100 15.49 -5.17 20.18
C PRO A 100 15.48 -5.95 18.85
N ASN A 101 15.13 -7.24 18.88
CA ASN A 101 15.09 -8.09 17.69
C ASN A 101 13.71 -8.12 17.01
N ASN A 102 12.75 -7.33 17.49
CA ASN A 102 11.46 -7.19 16.85
C ASN A 102 11.50 -6.01 15.86
N SER A 103 10.99 -6.23 14.66
CA SER A 103 10.93 -5.21 13.61
C SER A 103 9.67 -5.36 12.78
N GLN A 104 9.21 -4.24 12.24
CA GLN A 104 8.04 -4.11 11.40
C GLN A 104 8.38 -3.31 10.15
N ALA A 105 7.54 -3.39 9.13
CA ALA A 105 7.72 -2.67 7.88
C ALA A 105 6.42 -2.19 7.28
N CYS A 106 6.49 -1.09 6.55
CA CYS A 106 5.49 -0.72 5.56
C CYS A 106 6.07 -0.80 4.14
N ALA A 107 5.24 -1.21 3.18
CA ALA A 107 5.61 -1.27 1.77
C ALA A 107 4.65 -0.42 0.94
N GLN A 108 5.22 0.50 0.17
CA GLN A 108 4.50 1.48 -0.63
C GLN A 108 5.03 1.49 -2.07
N PHE A 109 4.10 1.40 -3.02
CA PHE A 109 4.40 1.24 -4.45
C PHE A 109 3.94 2.41 -5.32
N LEU A 110 3.27 3.39 -4.72
CA LEU A 110 2.97 4.65 -5.38
C LEU A 110 4.26 5.47 -5.48
N GLU A 111 4.34 6.37 -6.46
CA GLU A 111 5.41 7.38 -6.58
C GLU A 111 5.24 8.52 -5.56
N GLN A 112 5.09 8.09 -4.32
CA GLN A 112 4.96 8.88 -3.13
C GLN A 112 6.12 8.50 -2.24
N TYR A 113 6.67 9.51 -1.58
CA TYR A 113 7.80 9.38 -0.68
C TYR A 113 7.34 9.78 0.71
N PHE A 114 7.87 9.13 1.74
CA PHE A 114 7.71 9.65 3.09
C PHE A 114 8.91 10.54 3.37
N HIS A 115 8.71 11.62 4.12
CA HIS A 115 9.81 12.47 4.56
C HIS A 115 10.08 12.23 6.03
N GLN A 116 11.36 12.03 6.36
CA GLN A 116 11.76 11.80 7.75
C GLN A 116 11.47 13.02 8.65
N ALA A 117 11.47 14.24 8.08
CA ALA A 117 11.08 15.45 8.79
C ALA A 117 9.60 15.43 9.17
N ASP A 118 8.73 15.09 8.22
CA ASP A 118 7.27 15.01 8.43
C ASP A 118 6.92 13.97 9.51
N LEU A 119 7.57 12.79 9.47
CA LEU A 119 7.41 11.77 10.51
C LEU A 119 7.83 12.28 11.90
N ALA A 120 8.94 13.03 11.99
CA ALA A 120 9.40 13.57 13.26
C ALA A 120 8.43 14.63 13.81
N GLU A 121 7.91 15.51 12.95
CA GLU A 121 6.88 16.50 13.31
C GLU A 121 5.57 15.82 13.72
N PHE A 122 5.12 14.81 12.99
CA PHE A 122 3.93 14.02 13.33
C PHE A 122 4.05 13.39 14.73
N MET A 123 5.21 12.78 15.02
CA MET A 123 5.48 12.17 16.32
C MET A 123 5.56 13.21 17.45
N GLN A 124 6.09 14.40 17.17
CA GLN A 124 6.07 15.51 18.13
C GLN A 124 4.65 15.98 18.44
N LEU A 125 3.77 16.04 17.43
CA LEU A 125 2.40 16.49 17.58
C LEU A 125 1.47 15.45 18.23
N PHE A 126 1.64 14.17 17.89
CA PHE A 126 0.66 13.12 18.25
C PHE A 126 1.23 11.97 19.09
N GLY A 127 2.55 11.86 19.23
CA GLY A 127 3.22 10.77 19.94
C GLY A 127 3.48 11.01 21.42
N SER A 128 3.14 12.19 21.97
CA SER A 128 3.55 12.59 23.33
C SER A 128 2.98 11.72 24.46
N SER A 129 1.94 10.92 24.19
CA SER A 129 1.27 10.09 25.20
C SER A 129 1.82 8.66 25.32
N PHE A 130 2.87 8.30 24.57
CA PHE A 130 3.51 6.98 24.59
C PHE A 130 4.99 7.06 24.18
N GLY A 131 5.81 6.11 24.62
CA GLY A 131 7.20 6.01 24.16
C GLY A 131 7.25 5.65 22.67
N HIS A 132 7.95 6.45 21.86
CA HIS A 132 7.98 6.27 20.41
C HIS A 132 9.36 6.56 19.82
N ARG A 133 9.55 6.08 18.59
CA ARG A 133 10.65 6.45 17.72
C ARG A 133 10.18 7.53 16.77
N SER A 134 11.02 8.51 16.48
CA SER A 134 10.72 9.59 15.52
C SER A 134 11.44 9.38 14.19
N GLN A 135 12.20 8.28 14.05
CA GLN A 135 12.97 7.94 12.86
C GLN A 135 12.76 6.48 12.45
N VAL A 136 12.73 6.26 11.14
CA VAL A 136 12.78 4.90 10.58
C VAL A 136 14.21 4.39 10.63
N ASP A 137 14.38 3.08 10.85
CA ASP A 137 15.71 2.48 10.97
C ASP A 137 16.33 2.19 9.61
N GLN A 138 15.49 1.86 8.63
CA GLN A 138 15.96 1.42 7.34
C GLN A 138 14.97 1.78 6.24
N VAL A 139 15.50 2.27 5.13
CA VAL A 139 14.74 2.48 3.90
C VAL A 139 15.32 1.59 2.82
N ILE A 140 14.49 0.70 2.30
CA ILE A 140 14.84 -0.19 1.19
C ILE A 140 14.27 0.38 -0.10
N GLY A 141 15.13 0.53 -1.11
CA GLY A 141 14.78 1.09 -2.41
C GLY A 141 15.22 2.56 -2.54
N HIS A 142 14.59 3.30 -3.43
CA HIS A 142 14.97 4.68 -3.74
C HIS A 142 13.93 5.66 -3.21
N GLN A 143 14.36 6.60 -2.37
CA GLN A 143 13.60 7.80 -2.05
C GLN A 143 14.04 8.89 -3.03
N GLY A 144 13.25 9.12 -4.07
CA GLY A 144 13.41 10.28 -4.93
C GLY A 144 13.20 11.58 -4.15
N LYS A 145 13.62 12.71 -4.73
CA LYS A 145 13.45 14.06 -4.14
C LYS A 145 12.04 14.62 -4.32
N GLY A 146 11.04 13.75 -4.46
CA GLY A 146 9.66 14.14 -4.72
C GLY A 146 8.95 14.72 -3.49
N ARG A 147 7.78 15.33 -3.70
CA ARG A 147 6.91 15.76 -2.59
C ARG A 147 6.52 14.55 -1.75
N ALA A 148 6.44 14.76 -0.44
CA ALA A 148 5.88 13.78 0.46
C ALA A 148 4.46 13.42 -0.02
N GLY A 149 4.19 12.12 -0.11
CA GLY A 149 2.87 11.65 -0.47
C GLY A 149 2.04 11.35 0.77
N LEU A 150 0.74 11.61 0.69
CA LEU A 150 -0.16 11.38 1.80
C LEU A 150 -0.19 9.90 2.21
N GLU A 151 -0.24 8.97 1.25
CA GLU A 151 -0.31 7.54 1.53
C GLU A 151 0.99 7.05 2.17
N ALA A 152 2.13 7.46 1.60
CA ALA A 152 3.46 7.12 2.09
C ALA A 152 3.69 7.58 3.54
N SER A 153 3.22 8.79 3.87
CA SER A 153 3.33 9.35 5.22
C SER A 153 2.34 8.65 6.16
N LEU A 154 1.10 8.43 5.73
CA LEU A 154 0.07 7.74 6.51
C LEU A 154 0.51 6.34 6.95
N ASP A 155 1.06 5.54 6.04
CA ASP A 155 1.49 4.18 6.33
C ASP A 155 2.57 4.15 7.42
N VAL A 156 3.59 5.01 7.33
CA VAL A 156 4.72 5.05 8.28
C VAL A 156 4.33 5.69 9.62
N GLU A 157 3.56 6.78 9.60
CA GLU A 157 3.14 7.51 10.81
C GLU A 157 2.26 6.64 11.70
N TYR A 158 1.31 5.89 11.11
CA TYR A 158 0.38 5.08 11.86
C TYR A 158 0.95 3.73 12.29
N ILE A 159 1.78 3.07 11.49
CA ILE A 159 2.44 1.82 11.93
C ILE A 159 3.38 2.08 13.10
N MET A 160 4.10 3.21 13.10
CA MET A 160 4.97 3.61 14.21
C MET A 160 4.21 4.15 15.43
N SER A 161 2.92 4.44 15.29
CA SER A 161 2.06 4.88 16.40
C SER A 161 1.36 3.71 17.10
N THR A 162 0.92 2.71 16.34
CA THR A 162 0.31 1.49 16.88
C THR A 162 1.39 0.51 17.33
N GLY A 163 2.35 0.20 16.45
CA GLY A 163 3.59 -0.50 16.75
C GLY A 163 4.67 0.43 17.32
N ALA A 164 4.34 1.12 18.41
CA ALA A 164 5.22 2.13 18.98
C ALA A 164 6.54 1.54 19.50
N ASN A 165 7.63 2.29 19.33
CA ASN A 165 8.99 1.92 19.76
C ASN A 165 9.55 0.60 19.15
N ILE A 166 9.00 0.12 18.04
CA ILE A 166 9.51 -1.05 17.30
C ILE A 166 10.38 -0.58 16.13
N SER A 167 11.46 -1.31 15.83
CA SER A 167 12.29 -0.99 14.67
C SER A 167 11.46 -1.05 13.39
N THR A 168 11.47 0.03 12.61
CA THR A 168 10.54 0.19 11.47
C THR A 168 11.31 0.41 10.18
N TRP A 169 11.02 -0.42 9.17
CA TRP A 169 11.60 -0.35 7.84
C TRP A 169 10.57 0.17 6.84
N VAL A 170 11.02 0.95 5.86
CA VAL A 170 10.17 1.41 4.76
C VAL A 170 10.68 0.82 3.45
N PHE A 171 9.83 0.03 2.79
CA PHE A 171 10.09 -0.42 1.42
C PHE A 171 9.48 0.58 0.46
N SER A 172 10.33 1.40 -0.16
CA SER A 172 9.96 2.39 -1.15
C SER A 172 10.65 2.03 -2.47
N ASN A 173 9.93 1.31 -3.32
CA ASN A 173 10.37 1.04 -4.69
C ASN A 173 9.94 2.16 -5.65
N ALA A 174 9.95 3.42 -5.16
CA ALA A 174 9.65 4.58 -5.95
C ALA A 174 10.90 4.98 -6.76
N GLY A 175 11.04 4.33 -7.90
CA GLY A 175 12.11 4.53 -8.86
C GLY A 175 11.82 3.65 -10.06
N ARG A 176 11.24 4.24 -11.10
CA ARG A 176 10.83 3.48 -12.29
C ARG A 176 12.05 2.96 -13.02
N HIS A 177 12.19 1.64 -13.08
CA HIS A 177 12.62 1.01 -14.31
C HIS A 177 11.37 0.86 -15.20
N GLU A 178 11.44 1.36 -16.43
CA GLU A 178 10.30 1.45 -17.36
C GLU A 178 9.59 0.11 -17.60
N SER A 179 10.28 -1.00 -17.36
CA SER A 179 9.82 -2.38 -17.52
C SER A 179 9.44 -3.09 -16.21
N GLN A 180 9.53 -2.47 -15.03
CA GLN A 180 9.28 -3.17 -13.77
C GLN A 180 7.85 -2.99 -13.26
N GLU A 181 7.36 -4.02 -12.59
CA GLU A 181 6.16 -4.00 -11.75
C GLU A 181 6.61 -3.89 -10.28
N PRO A 182 6.43 -2.74 -9.61
CA PRO A 182 7.02 -2.46 -8.30
C PRO A 182 6.64 -3.48 -7.23
N PHE A 183 5.41 -4.00 -7.29
CA PHE A 183 4.87 -4.97 -6.36
C PHE A 183 5.57 -6.34 -6.48
N LEU A 184 5.68 -6.88 -7.70
CA LEU A 184 6.38 -8.15 -7.92
C LEU A 184 7.86 -8.06 -7.53
N ALA A 185 8.51 -6.93 -7.84
CA ALA A 185 9.90 -6.71 -7.45
C ALA A 185 10.10 -6.77 -5.92
N TRP A 186 9.14 -6.23 -5.15
CA TRP A 186 9.17 -6.33 -3.69
C TRP A 186 8.98 -7.77 -3.20
N LEU A 187 8.04 -8.52 -3.74
CA LEU A 187 7.85 -9.95 -3.38
C LEU A 187 9.12 -10.76 -3.64
N LEU A 188 9.75 -10.57 -4.79
CA LEU A 188 11.00 -11.24 -5.12
C LEU A 188 12.15 -10.80 -4.21
N LEU A 189 12.18 -9.52 -3.84
CA LEU A 189 13.16 -8.98 -2.91
C LEU A 189 13.00 -9.58 -1.50
N LEU A 190 11.77 -9.81 -1.02
CA LEU A 190 11.55 -10.52 0.23
C LEU A 190 12.21 -11.91 0.18
N SER A 191 11.97 -12.67 -0.88
CA SER A 191 12.57 -14.00 -1.07
C SER A 191 14.10 -13.99 -1.15
N ASN A 192 14.71 -12.87 -1.52
CA ASN A 192 16.17 -12.74 -1.65
C ASN A 192 16.88 -12.26 -0.36
N MET A 193 16.16 -11.66 0.58
CA MET A 193 16.73 -11.16 1.84
C MET A 193 16.63 -12.22 2.94
N SER A 194 17.73 -12.49 3.65
CA SER A 194 17.76 -13.45 4.76
C SER A 194 17.15 -12.90 6.04
N SER A 195 17.44 -11.64 6.39
CA SER A 195 16.85 -10.93 7.53
C SER A 195 15.77 -9.96 7.05
N LEU A 196 14.55 -10.13 7.55
CA LEU A 196 13.41 -9.28 7.24
C LEU A 196 12.65 -8.93 8.52
N PRO A 197 11.92 -7.79 8.52
CA PRO A 197 10.92 -7.50 9.53
C PRO A 197 9.84 -8.58 9.61
N TRP A 198 9.33 -8.85 10.80
CA TRP A 198 8.37 -9.92 11.02
C TRP A 198 6.97 -9.57 10.52
N VAL A 199 6.63 -8.28 10.55
CA VAL A 199 5.31 -7.76 10.19
C VAL A 199 5.45 -6.77 9.04
N HIS A 200 4.72 -7.00 7.95
CA HIS A 200 4.68 -6.14 6.78
C HIS A 200 3.27 -5.61 6.56
N SER A 201 3.07 -4.30 6.64
CA SER A 201 1.83 -3.63 6.25
C SER A 201 1.93 -3.12 4.82
N VAL A 202 0.95 -3.47 3.98
CA VAL A 202 1.00 -3.23 2.55
C VAL A 202 -0.27 -2.54 2.06
N SER A 203 -0.11 -1.30 1.59
CA SER A 203 -1.18 -0.48 1.03
C SER A 203 -1.18 -0.54 -0.50
N TYR A 204 -1.33 -1.75 -1.05
CA TYR A 204 -1.41 -2.01 -2.49
C TYR A 204 -2.68 -2.77 -2.85
N GLY A 205 -3.22 -2.52 -4.04
CA GLY A 205 -4.14 -3.46 -4.65
C GLY A 205 -4.58 -3.06 -6.05
N ASP A 206 -4.69 -4.07 -6.90
CA ASP A 206 -5.22 -4.00 -8.27
C ASP A 206 -6.58 -4.71 -8.34
N ASP A 207 -7.41 -4.39 -9.32
CA ASP A 207 -8.66 -5.10 -9.56
C ASP A 207 -8.34 -6.54 -10.04
N GLU A 208 -8.86 -7.59 -9.39
CA GLU A 208 -8.46 -9.00 -9.65
C GLU A 208 -8.74 -9.44 -11.10
N ASP A 209 -9.81 -8.94 -11.70
CA ASP A 209 -10.21 -9.19 -13.09
C ASP A 209 -9.20 -8.64 -14.12
N SER A 210 -8.33 -7.71 -13.70
CA SER A 210 -7.25 -7.18 -14.54
C SER A 210 -6.00 -8.07 -14.58
N LEU A 211 -5.94 -9.13 -13.75
CA LEU A 211 -4.76 -9.95 -13.56
C LEU A 211 -4.88 -11.31 -14.25
N SER A 212 -3.79 -11.74 -14.89
CA SER A 212 -3.70 -13.10 -15.45
C SER A 212 -3.61 -14.16 -14.35
N LEU A 213 -4.24 -15.31 -14.55
CA LEU A 213 -4.20 -16.44 -13.61
C LEU A 213 -2.76 -16.83 -13.20
N ALA A 214 -1.85 -16.99 -14.16
CA ALA A 214 -0.45 -17.34 -13.90
C ALA A 214 0.27 -16.34 -12.97
N TYR A 215 -0.08 -15.06 -13.07
CA TYR A 215 0.45 -14.03 -12.18
C TYR A 215 -0.09 -14.19 -10.77
N MET A 216 -1.41 -14.39 -10.62
CA MET A 216 -2.05 -14.55 -9.31
C MET A 216 -1.56 -15.80 -8.58
N GLU A 217 -1.44 -16.92 -9.29
CA GLU A 217 -0.90 -18.17 -8.74
C GLU A 217 0.54 -18.00 -8.26
N ARG A 218 1.40 -17.36 -9.06
CA ARG A 218 2.78 -17.10 -8.67
C ARG A 218 2.89 -16.12 -7.50
N VAL A 219 2.10 -15.06 -7.49
CA VAL A 219 2.02 -14.14 -6.34
C VAL A 219 1.59 -14.89 -5.08
N ASN A 220 0.60 -15.79 -5.17
CA ASN A 220 0.20 -16.65 -4.06
C ASN A 220 1.35 -17.56 -3.60
N VAL A 221 2.15 -18.12 -4.50
CA VAL A 221 3.35 -18.90 -4.15
C VAL A 221 4.38 -18.06 -3.40
N GLU A 222 4.61 -16.81 -3.81
CA GLU A 222 5.51 -15.91 -3.07
C GLU A 222 4.98 -15.59 -1.67
N PHE A 223 3.66 -15.44 -1.49
CA PHE A 223 3.07 -15.32 -0.15
C PHE A 223 3.18 -16.60 0.68
N MET A 224 2.99 -17.77 0.07
CA MET A 224 3.24 -19.05 0.75
C MET A 224 4.69 -19.14 1.24
N LYS A 225 5.65 -18.71 0.43
CA LYS A 225 7.08 -18.66 0.82
C LYS A 225 7.30 -17.71 1.98
N ALA A 226 6.67 -16.53 1.97
CA ALA A 226 6.76 -15.59 3.08
C ALA A 226 6.13 -16.15 4.37
N ALA A 227 4.96 -16.77 4.27
CA ALA A 227 4.27 -17.42 5.38
C ALA A 227 5.10 -18.60 5.96
N ALA A 228 5.73 -19.40 5.10
CA ALA A 228 6.63 -20.49 5.52
C ALA A 228 7.86 -19.99 6.28
N ARG A 229 8.25 -18.73 6.07
CA ARG A 229 9.33 -18.05 6.82
C ARG A 229 8.84 -17.40 8.12
N GLY A 230 7.55 -17.49 8.43
CA GLY A 230 6.94 -16.88 9.62
C GLY A 230 6.67 -15.39 9.49
N LEU A 231 6.62 -14.84 8.27
CA LEU A 231 6.31 -13.43 8.05
C LEU A 231 4.80 -13.20 8.10
N THR A 232 4.38 -12.15 8.80
CA THR A 232 2.99 -11.67 8.79
C THR A 232 2.85 -10.56 7.77
N ILE A 233 2.02 -10.76 6.74
CA ILE A 233 1.75 -9.74 5.74
C ILE A 233 0.28 -9.32 5.82
N LEU A 234 0.07 -8.02 6.03
CA LEU A 234 -1.25 -7.39 6.11
C LEU A 234 -1.52 -6.56 4.85
N PHE A 235 -2.67 -6.80 4.22
CA PHE A 235 -3.12 -6.03 3.06
C PHE A 235 -4.39 -5.26 3.36
N ALA A 236 -4.48 -4.03 2.85
CA ALA A 236 -5.73 -3.29 2.87
C ALA A 236 -6.77 -3.97 1.95
N SER A 237 -8.01 -4.15 2.41
CA SER A 237 -9.08 -4.79 1.62
C SER A 237 -9.50 -4.01 0.37
N GLY A 238 -9.07 -2.76 0.25
CA GLY A 238 -9.52 -1.81 -0.77
C GLY A 238 -10.77 -1.03 -0.36
N THR A 239 -10.93 0.16 -0.94
CA THR A 239 -12.04 1.09 -0.65
C THR A 239 -13.25 0.91 -1.57
N ARG A 240 -13.17 -0.01 -2.54
CA ARG A 240 -14.23 -0.26 -3.53
C ARG A 240 -15.24 -1.33 -3.09
N CYS A 241 -15.02 -1.98 -1.94
CA CYS A 241 -15.94 -2.99 -1.40
C CYS A 241 -17.21 -2.39 -0.77
N GLY A 242 -17.49 -1.10 -0.95
CA GLY A 242 -18.74 -0.47 -0.53
C GLY A 242 -19.38 0.24 -1.72
N CYS A 243 -20.67 -0.05 -2.00
CA CYS A 243 -21.46 0.84 -2.84
C CYS A 243 -21.28 2.26 -2.27
N PRO A 244 -20.92 3.28 -3.08
CA PRO A 244 -20.96 4.65 -2.60
C PRO A 244 -22.40 4.86 -2.12
N GLY A 245 -22.58 5.18 -0.85
CA GLY A 245 -23.88 5.53 -0.27
C GLY A 245 -24.39 6.85 -0.86
N VAL A 246 -24.69 6.83 -2.15
CA VAL A 246 -25.43 7.85 -2.86
C VAL A 246 -26.82 7.29 -2.97
N ALA A 247 -27.72 7.81 -2.13
CA ALA A 247 -29.15 7.60 -2.27
C ALA A 247 -29.61 8.25 -3.58
N VAL A 248 -29.35 7.58 -4.69
CA VAL A 248 -30.02 7.84 -5.97
C VAL A 248 -30.46 6.46 -6.44
N SER A 249 -31.77 6.28 -6.41
CA SER A 249 -32.49 5.17 -7.03
C SER A 249 -31.87 4.87 -8.41
N GLU A 250 -31.53 3.60 -8.64
CA GLU A 250 -31.14 3.03 -9.95
C GLU A 250 -29.65 3.07 -10.37
N VAL A 251 -28.69 2.97 -9.43
CA VAL A 251 -27.36 2.46 -9.79
C VAL A 251 -27.28 0.99 -9.40
N VAL A 252 -27.37 0.10 -10.38
CA VAL A 252 -26.93 -1.30 -10.24
C VAL A 252 -25.50 -1.25 -9.71
N CYS A 253 -25.28 -1.64 -8.45
CA CYS A 253 -23.92 -1.78 -7.96
C CYS A 253 -23.23 -2.79 -8.88
N PRO A 254 -22.14 -2.44 -9.58
CA PRO A 254 -21.36 -3.44 -10.28
C PRO A 254 -20.96 -4.52 -9.27
N PRO A 255 -20.89 -5.81 -9.68
CA PRO A 255 -20.43 -6.87 -8.79
C PRO A 255 -19.12 -6.40 -8.12
N ALA A 256 -19.02 -6.60 -6.81
CA ALA A 256 -17.84 -6.17 -6.07
C ALA A 256 -16.62 -6.83 -6.71
N VAL A 257 -15.77 -6.03 -7.36
CA VAL A 257 -14.53 -6.54 -7.92
C VAL A 257 -13.59 -6.73 -6.74
N PRO A 258 -13.21 -7.97 -6.39
CA PRO A 258 -12.22 -8.20 -5.36
C PRO A 258 -10.92 -7.47 -5.70
N THR A 259 -10.36 -6.76 -4.72
CA THR A 259 -9.05 -6.12 -4.85
C THR A 259 -7.96 -7.16 -4.58
N CYS A 260 -7.16 -7.49 -5.58
CA CYS A 260 -5.99 -8.34 -5.43
C CYS A 260 -4.92 -7.61 -4.58
N PRO A 261 -4.24 -8.29 -3.64
CA PRO A 261 -4.37 -9.72 -3.33
C PRO A 261 -5.42 -10.03 -2.26
N LEU A 262 -6.56 -10.57 -2.68
CA LEU A 262 -7.35 -11.50 -1.85
C LEU A 262 -6.67 -12.88 -1.96
N SER A 263 -5.52 -13.02 -1.33
CA SER A 263 -4.81 -14.30 -1.22
C SER A 263 -5.18 -14.99 0.10
N PRO A 264 -5.37 -16.32 0.14
CA PRO A 264 -5.61 -17.03 1.39
C PRO A 264 -4.38 -17.02 2.33
N TYR A 265 -3.22 -16.54 1.86
CA TYR A 265 -1.96 -16.52 2.59
C TYR A 265 -1.60 -15.14 3.16
N VAL A 266 -2.51 -14.16 3.07
CA VAL A 266 -2.33 -12.82 3.67
C VAL A 266 -3.46 -12.49 4.62
N THR A 267 -3.20 -11.58 5.56
CA THR A 267 -4.25 -11.06 6.44
C THR A 267 -4.84 -9.79 5.83
N THR A 268 -6.06 -9.89 5.30
CA THR A 268 -6.76 -8.73 4.72
C THR A 268 -7.46 -7.92 5.81
N VAL A 269 -7.21 -6.62 5.85
CA VAL A 269 -7.70 -5.67 6.86
C VAL A 269 -8.71 -4.70 6.24
N GLY A 270 -9.93 -4.72 6.75
CA GLY A 270 -11.01 -3.81 6.35
C GLY A 270 -11.04 -2.48 7.13
N GLY A 271 -11.93 -1.57 6.73
CA GLY A 271 -12.12 -0.27 7.38
C GLY A 271 -13.36 -0.20 8.28
N THR A 272 -13.28 0.56 9.37
CA THR A 272 -14.42 0.88 10.24
C THR A 272 -14.50 2.39 10.48
N SER A 273 -15.65 2.88 10.96
CA SER A 273 -15.84 4.31 11.28
C SER A 273 -16.61 4.49 12.59
N PHE A 274 -16.38 5.63 13.25
CA PHE A 274 -17.16 6.04 14.42
C PHE A 274 -18.52 6.58 13.98
N LYS A 275 -19.60 6.17 14.65
CA LYS A 275 -20.94 6.72 14.41
C LYS A 275 -21.08 8.16 14.90
N ASN A 276 -20.45 8.48 16.05
CA ASN A 276 -20.43 9.80 16.67
C ASN A 276 -18.99 10.15 17.06
N PRO A 277 -18.20 10.75 16.16
CA PRO A 277 -16.84 11.22 16.47
C PRO A 277 -16.85 12.39 17.46
#